data_AF-A0A1J4K6N8-F1
#
_entry.id   AF-A0A1J4K6N8-F1
#
_cell.length_a   1.000
_cell.length_b   1.000
_cell.length_c   1.000
_cell.angle_alpha   90.00
_cell.angle_beta   90.00
_cell.angle_gamma   90.00
#
_symmetry.space_group_name_H-M   'P 1'
#
loop_
_entity.id
_entity.type
_entity.pdbx_description
1 polymer ?
#
loop_
_entity_poly.entity_id
_entity_poly.type
_entity_poly.pdbx_seq_one_letter_code
_entity_poly.pdbx_strand_id
1 'polypeptide(L)'
;MSETERSQGSEDEGSESVASMFQSQSSLGSSIKSSFDSESDNQDGMFDGEEVDPEFKAKFESAKAQFIQLRNQTILIQRRLIDTIPQLGFEDSSSSSGVSDFQHRYQDTLDRLEERRAEFENTKDHYSNELNQLQTHCTQADSERSAKEEQFRSLRADAWKDAIIQRTNKPMKQADLNTKETQLSQKEFELEQTRIDFIRTKNKHKQTEDELNKQDQLSEGLHLIDFEQLKIENQTLNEKKAEKSQDLEKIRKKIEINAHTLTHVKEKLAFVMKHKAQLQKQQGDMDNMYAQSRAKLATARIHRDKVRDENSNLKKSSGLIGMTDLLYDFENRSNELELMQDRVTELKTRCNDLTSMQHELEAKISQRQPLDPSLLRMNR
;
A
#
# COMPACT_ATOMS: atom_id res chain seq x y z
N MET A 1 11.78 21.59 70.05
CA MET A 1 12.99 21.26 70.82
C MET A 1 13.19 19.76 70.63
N SER A 2 14.25 19.22 70.05
CA SER A 2 15.51 19.72 69.48
C SER A 2 16.21 18.49 68.87
N GLU A 3 16.89 18.68 67.73
CA GLU A 3 18.17 18.05 67.29
C GLU A 3 18.23 16.50 67.14
N THR A 4 18.42 15.89 65.96
CA THR A 4 19.68 15.75 65.13
C THR A 4 20.85 15.20 65.99
N GLU A 5 21.51 14.06 65.73
CA GLU A 5 22.35 13.71 64.57
C GLU A 5 22.78 12.21 64.52
N ARG A 6 23.08 11.80 63.27
CA ARG A 6 23.94 10.73 62.71
C ARG A 6 24.91 9.94 63.62
N SER A 7 25.17 8.67 63.27
CA SER A 7 26.43 8.24 62.59
C SER A 7 26.60 6.70 62.50
N GLN A 8 27.04 6.22 61.31
CA GLN A 8 27.87 5.02 60.98
C GLN A 8 27.38 3.63 61.45
N GLY A 9 27.30 2.53 60.68
CA GLY A 9 27.97 2.08 59.47
C GLY A 9 28.65 0.72 59.76
N SER A 10 28.13 -0.39 59.24
CA SER A 10 28.87 -1.66 59.10
C SER A 10 28.13 -2.64 58.19
N GLU A 11 28.80 -3.03 57.11
CA GLU A 11 28.46 -4.12 56.18
C GLU A 11 28.64 -5.47 56.89
N ASP A 12 27.60 -6.30 56.93
CA ASP A 12 27.70 -7.76 57.11
C ASP A 12 26.42 -8.42 56.58
N GLU A 13 26.22 -8.38 55.26
CA GLU A 13 25.25 -9.23 54.58
C GLU A 13 25.97 -10.44 53.99
N GLY A 14 25.66 -11.63 54.51
CA GLY A 14 26.01 -12.87 53.82
C GLY A 14 26.39 -14.06 54.68
N SER A 15 25.59 -14.43 55.69
CA SER A 15 25.75 -15.77 56.30
C SER A 15 24.53 -16.35 57.04
N GLU A 16 23.30 -15.87 56.80
CA GLU A 16 22.10 -16.41 57.47
C GLU A 16 21.08 -17.15 56.57
N SER A 17 21.34 -17.33 55.27
CA SER A 17 20.31 -17.87 54.35
C SER A 17 20.23 -19.40 54.27
N VAL A 18 21.28 -20.14 54.61
CA VAL A 18 21.32 -21.60 54.33
C VAL A 18 20.78 -22.44 55.49
N ALA A 19 20.90 -21.96 56.73
CA ALA A 19 20.44 -22.68 57.91
C ALA A 19 18.91 -22.54 58.14
N SER A 20 18.30 -21.41 57.79
CA SER A 20 16.85 -21.21 57.92
C SER A 20 16.06 -22.04 56.89
N MET A 21 16.63 -22.25 55.69
CA MET A 21 16.00 -23.03 54.62
C MET A 21 15.89 -24.53 54.94
N PHE A 22 16.82 -25.07 55.74
CA PHE A 22 16.79 -26.48 56.17
C PHE A 22 15.75 -26.76 57.26
N GLN A 23 15.42 -25.77 58.10
CA GLN A 23 14.36 -25.92 59.11
C GLN A 23 12.96 -25.97 58.47
N SER A 24 12.71 -25.15 57.44
CA SER A 24 11.40 -25.12 56.76
C SER A 24 11.07 -26.40 56.00
N GLN A 25 12.05 -27.10 55.41
CA GLN A 25 11.79 -28.36 54.71
C GLN A 25 11.51 -29.55 55.65
N SER A 26 12.07 -29.54 56.87
CA SER A 26 11.77 -30.56 57.88
C SER A 26 10.33 -30.47 58.41
N SER A 27 9.78 -29.25 58.48
CA SER A 27 8.40 -28.98 58.90
C SER A 27 7.37 -29.40 57.84
N LEU A 28 7.69 -29.28 56.55
CA LEU A 28 6.83 -29.74 55.45
C LEU A 28 6.73 -31.27 55.42
N GLY A 29 7.84 -31.97 55.70
CA GLY A 29 7.86 -33.43 55.80
C GLY A 29 7.03 -33.99 56.96
N SER A 30 6.91 -33.27 58.08
CA SER A 30 6.06 -33.68 59.21
C SER A 30 4.58 -33.40 58.98
N SER A 31 4.23 -32.26 58.37
CA SER A 31 2.82 -31.89 58.11
C SER A 31 2.17 -32.78 57.04
N ILE A 32 2.93 -33.23 56.05
CA ILE A 32 2.42 -34.15 55.00
C ILE A 32 2.25 -35.56 55.57
N LYS A 33 3.10 -35.98 56.50
CA LYS A 33 2.97 -37.29 57.17
C LYS A 33 1.75 -37.33 58.10
N SER A 34 1.42 -36.23 58.80
CA SER A 34 0.21 -36.16 59.65
C SER A 34 -1.10 -36.05 58.86
N SER A 35 -1.08 -35.45 57.67
CA SER A 35 -2.28 -35.29 56.84
C SER A 35 -2.74 -36.61 56.21
N PHE A 36 -1.84 -37.55 55.94
CA PHE A 36 -2.18 -38.81 55.25
C PHE A 36 -2.36 -40.00 56.20
N ASP A 37 -1.73 -40.00 57.39
CA ASP A 37 -2.01 -41.02 58.43
C ASP A 37 -3.40 -40.81 59.08
N SER A 38 -4.01 -39.62 58.97
CA SER A 38 -5.37 -39.36 59.47
C SER A 38 -6.48 -39.76 58.48
N GLU A 39 -6.15 -40.06 57.22
CA GLU A 39 -7.12 -40.50 56.20
C GLU A 39 -7.23 -42.03 56.08
N SER A 40 -6.41 -42.79 56.81
CA SER A 40 -6.41 -44.27 56.76
C SER A 40 -7.50 -44.92 57.62
N ASP A 41 -7.95 -44.28 58.69
CA ASP A 41 -8.69 -45.00 59.75
C ASP A 41 -10.16 -44.56 59.94
N ASN A 42 -10.73 -43.73 59.05
CA ASN A 42 -12.11 -43.20 59.22
C ASN A 42 -12.99 -43.18 57.96
N GLN A 43 -12.78 -44.08 57.00
CA GLN A 43 -13.76 -44.32 55.91
C GLN A 43 -14.09 -45.81 55.77
N ASP A 44 -14.60 -46.41 56.83
CA ASP A 44 -15.25 -47.73 56.81
C ASP A 44 -16.80 -47.59 56.80
N GLY A 45 -17.31 -46.66 56.00
CA GLY A 45 -18.75 -46.47 55.89
C GLY A 45 -19.18 -45.79 54.61
N MET A 46 -19.96 -46.51 53.80
CA MET A 46 -20.69 -46.09 52.59
C MET A 46 -20.03 -46.36 51.24
N PHE A 47 -19.78 -47.64 50.91
CA PHE A 47 -20.04 -48.15 49.55
C PHE A 47 -20.09 -49.69 49.48
N ASP A 48 -20.99 -50.33 50.22
CA ASP A 48 -21.20 -51.79 50.15
C ASP A 48 -22.19 -52.21 49.03
N GLY A 49 -22.27 -51.44 47.93
CA GLY A 49 -23.42 -51.51 47.01
C GLY A 49 -23.17 -51.84 45.53
N GLU A 50 -21.94 -51.71 45.01
CA GLU A 50 -21.64 -52.10 43.63
C GLU A 50 -20.30 -52.82 43.59
N GLU A 51 -20.30 -54.04 43.02
CA GLU A 51 -19.07 -54.76 42.66
C GLU A 51 -18.23 -53.84 41.77
N VAL A 52 -17.25 -53.17 42.37
CA VAL A 52 -16.21 -52.44 41.65
C VAL A 52 -15.58 -53.43 40.69
N ASP A 53 -15.75 -53.18 39.38
CA ASP A 53 -15.27 -54.03 38.30
C ASP A 53 -13.86 -54.58 38.63
N PRO A 54 -13.69 -55.92 38.74
CA PRO A 54 -12.42 -56.51 39.14
C PRO A 54 -11.27 -56.07 38.24
N GLU A 55 -11.55 -55.71 36.99
CA GLU A 55 -10.57 -55.16 36.07
C GLU A 55 -10.13 -53.74 36.46
N PHE A 56 -11.06 -52.90 36.93
CA PHE A 56 -10.75 -51.57 37.45
C PHE A 56 -9.93 -51.66 38.75
N LYS A 57 -10.31 -52.56 39.67
CA LYS A 57 -9.57 -52.78 40.92
C LYS A 57 -8.13 -53.25 40.66
N ALA A 58 -7.95 -54.20 39.74
CA ALA A 58 -6.62 -54.66 39.33
C ALA A 58 -5.78 -53.57 38.65
N LYS A 59 -6.40 -52.73 37.79
CA LYS A 59 -5.73 -51.58 37.17
C LYS A 59 -5.33 -50.54 38.21
N PHE A 60 -6.20 -50.26 39.19
CA PHE A 60 -5.93 -49.32 40.27
C PHE A 60 -4.80 -49.82 41.17
N GLU A 61 -4.79 -51.09 41.57
CA GLU A 61 -3.71 -51.69 42.35
C GLU A 61 -2.38 -51.70 41.59
N SER A 62 -2.40 -52.01 40.29
CA SER A 62 -1.22 -51.94 39.42
C SER A 62 -0.68 -50.51 39.30
N ALA A 63 -1.56 -49.52 39.11
CA ALA A 63 -1.18 -48.11 39.07
C ALA A 63 -0.61 -47.62 40.41
N LYS A 64 -1.20 -48.06 41.53
CA LYS A 64 -0.69 -47.78 42.88
C LYS A 64 0.70 -48.37 43.10
N ALA A 65 0.93 -49.62 42.66
CA ALA A 65 2.24 -50.25 42.74
C ALA A 65 3.29 -49.51 41.88
N GLN A 66 2.93 -49.11 40.66
CA GLN A 66 3.80 -48.31 39.78
C GLN A 66 4.13 -46.94 40.40
N PHE A 67 3.16 -46.28 41.01
CA PHE A 67 3.37 -45.02 41.72
C PHE A 67 4.37 -45.17 42.87
N ILE A 68 4.22 -46.21 43.71
CA ILE A 68 5.14 -46.51 44.81
C ILE A 68 6.55 -46.79 44.27
N GLN A 69 6.66 -47.55 43.18
CA GLN A 69 7.93 -47.85 42.53
C GLN A 69 8.62 -46.58 42.01
N LEU A 70 7.91 -45.72 41.28
CA LEU A 70 8.43 -44.44 40.77
C LEU A 70 8.81 -43.48 41.91
N ARG A 71 8.03 -43.46 42.99
CA ARG A 71 8.36 -42.69 44.20
C ARG A 71 9.67 -43.16 44.82
N ASN A 72 9.85 -44.46 44.98
CA ASN A 72 11.07 -45.04 45.53
C ASN A 72 12.28 -44.79 44.62
N GLN A 73 12.10 -44.86 43.29
CA GLN A 73 13.14 -44.49 42.33
C GLN A 73 13.51 -43.00 42.42
N THR A 74 12.52 -42.12 42.56
CA THR A 74 12.73 -40.67 42.72
C THR A 74 13.51 -40.37 44.00
N ILE A 75 13.17 -41.02 45.12
CA ILE A 75 13.91 -40.90 46.38
C ILE A 75 15.36 -41.38 46.22
N LEU A 76 15.59 -42.49 45.52
CA LEU A 76 16.95 -43.00 45.26
C LEU A 76 17.77 -42.06 44.38
N ILE A 77 17.17 -41.44 43.37
CA ILE A 77 17.83 -40.45 42.51
C ILE A 77 18.15 -39.18 43.28
N GLN A 78 17.21 -38.66 44.08
CA GLN A 78 17.43 -37.50 44.94
C GLN A 78 18.55 -37.75 45.94
N ARG A 79 18.58 -38.94 46.58
CA ARG A 79 19.64 -39.31 47.53
C ARG A 79 21.00 -39.41 46.83
N ARG A 80 21.06 -40.02 45.63
CA ARG A 80 22.28 -40.02 44.81
C ARG A 80 22.72 -38.60 44.43
N LEU A 81 21.80 -37.72 44.04
CA LEU A 81 22.11 -36.32 43.70
C LEU A 81 22.71 -35.60 44.90
N ILE A 82 22.11 -35.72 46.09
CA ILE A 82 22.62 -35.14 47.34
C ILE A 82 24.03 -35.66 47.67
N ASP A 83 24.33 -36.94 47.42
CA ASP A 83 25.65 -37.51 47.67
C ASP A 83 26.70 -37.10 46.62
N THR A 84 26.28 -36.88 45.36
CA THR A 84 27.18 -36.54 44.24
C THR A 84 27.46 -35.03 44.08
N ILE A 85 26.53 -34.17 44.44
CA ILE A 85 26.64 -32.71 44.28
C ILE A 85 27.82 -32.12 45.09
N PRO A 86 28.13 -32.59 46.32
CA PRO A 86 29.31 -32.12 47.06
C PRO A 86 30.63 -32.71 46.59
N GLN A 87 30.62 -33.88 45.93
CA GLN A 87 31.85 -34.57 45.47
C GLN A 87 32.36 -34.05 44.12
N LEU A 88 31.48 -33.49 43.30
CA LEU A 88 31.83 -32.66 42.15
C LEU A 88 32.15 -31.27 42.68
N GLY A 89 33.38 -31.04 43.15
CA GLY A 89 33.85 -29.72 43.54
C GLY A 89 33.62 -28.72 42.41
N PHE A 90 32.52 -27.97 42.49
CA PHE A 90 32.21 -26.88 41.60
C PHE A 90 33.11 -25.70 42.00
N GLU A 91 34.25 -25.59 41.33
CA GLU A 91 34.84 -24.29 41.06
C GLU A 91 33.74 -23.39 40.48
N ASP A 92 33.69 -22.18 41.02
CA ASP A 92 32.79 -21.09 40.68
C ASP A 92 32.72 -20.91 39.16
N SER A 93 31.68 -21.48 38.53
CA SER A 93 31.45 -21.41 37.09
C SER A 93 29.96 -21.28 36.85
N SER A 94 29.48 -20.04 37.02
CA SER A 94 28.41 -19.38 36.25
C SER A 94 27.26 -20.25 35.71
N SER A 95 26.77 -21.20 36.51
CA SER A 95 25.66 -22.10 36.17
C SER A 95 24.71 -22.36 37.35
N SER A 96 24.91 -21.67 38.48
CA SER A 96 23.97 -21.65 39.62
C SER A 96 22.62 -21.02 39.28
N SER A 97 22.58 -20.15 38.26
CA SER A 97 21.34 -19.55 37.74
C SER A 97 20.36 -20.61 37.20
N GLY A 98 20.84 -21.65 36.50
CA GLY A 98 19.95 -22.67 35.92
C GLY A 98 19.32 -23.60 36.95
N VAL A 99 20.05 -23.91 38.04
CA VAL A 99 19.55 -24.75 39.14
C VAL A 99 18.59 -23.96 40.03
N SER A 100 18.90 -22.69 40.32
CA SER A 100 18.01 -21.77 41.01
C SER A 100 16.71 -21.52 40.23
N ASP A 101 16.80 -21.35 38.90
CA ASP A 101 15.63 -21.17 38.03
C ASP A 101 14.77 -22.44 37.91
N PHE A 102 15.40 -23.63 37.96
CA PHE A 102 14.68 -24.89 37.99
C PHE A 102 13.98 -25.09 39.34
N GLN A 103 14.65 -24.76 40.43
CA GLN A 103 14.11 -24.85 41.78
C GLN A 103 12.97 -23.85 42.00
N HIS A 104 13.09 -22.62 41.49
CA HIS A 104 12.01 -21.63 41.53
C HIS A 104 10.81 -22.09 40.71
N ARG A 105 11.02 -22.60 39.49
CA ARG A 105 9.94 -23.17 38.66
C ARG A 105 9.29 -24.38 39.31
N TYR A 106 10.06 -25.24 39.96
CA TYR A 106 9.52 -26.38 40.69
C TYR A 106 8.67 -25.91 41.89
N GLN A 107 9.16 -24.93 42.64
CA GLN A 107 8.40 -24.33 43.74
C GLN A 107 7.11 -23.67 43.25
N ASP A 108 7.18 -22.85 42.19
CA ASP A 108 6.00 -22.24 41.57
C ASP A 108 4.99 -23.31 41.10
N THR A 109 5.45 -24.46 40.61
CA THR A 109 4.55 -25.56 40.21
C THR A 109 3.92 -26.26 41.41
N LEU A 110 4.63 -26.38 42.53
CA LEU A 110 4.10 -26.94 43.76
C LEU A 110 3.09 -25.98 44.40
N ASP A 111 3.39 -24.69 44.44
CA ASP A 111 2.50 -23.66 44.99
C ASP A 111 1.20 -23.58 44.16
N ARG A 112 1.31 -23.63 42.82
CA ARG A 112 0.12 -23.73 41.94
C ARG A 112 -0.66 -25.03 42.17
N LEU A 113 0.01 -26.14 42.47
CA LEU A 113 -0.65 -27.40 42.74
C LEU A 113 -1.40 -27.34 44.08
N GLU A 114 -0.79 -26.72 45.10
CA GLU A 114 -1.41 -26.48 46.41
C GLU A 114 -2.60 -25.53 46.30
N GLU A 115 -2.48 -24.44 45.55
CA GLU A 115 -3.59 -23.53 45.23
C GLU A 115 -4.74 -24.29 44.54
N ARG A 116 -4.43 -25.13 43.54
CA ARG A 116 -5.45 -25.95 42.85
C ARG A 116 -6.09 -27.01 43.74
N ARG A 117 -5.34 -27.57 44.69
CA ARG A 117 -5.91 -28.49 45.71
C ARG A 117 -6.82 -27.74 46.67
N ALA A 118 -6.42 -26.56 47.13
CA ALA A 118 -7.24 -25.73 47.99
C ALA A 118 -8.52 -25.28 47.28
N GLU A 119 -8.45 -24.88 46.01
CA GLU A 119 -9.62 -24.60 45.17
C GLU A 119 -10.53 -25.83 45.06
N PHE A 120 -9.97 -27.02 44.82
CA PHE A 120 -10.73 -28.26 44.74
C PHE A 120 -11.44 -28.59 46.06
N GLU A 121 -10.75 -28.50 47.20
CA GLU A 121 -11.36 -28.82 48.49
C GLU A 121 -12.44 -27.79 48.85
N ASN A 122 -12.19 -26.50 48.62
CA ASN A 122 -13.17 -25.45 48.81
C ASN A 122 -14.43 -25.65 47.94
N THR A 123 -14.25 -26.03 46.67
CA THR A 123 -15.39 -26.29 45.77
C THR A 123 -16.15 -27.56 46.18
N LYS A 124 -15.44 -28.61 46.57
CA LYS A 124 -16.04 -29.84 47.10
C LYS A 124 -16.85 -29.57 48.36
N ASP A 125 -16.30 -28.84 49.32
CA ASP A 125 -16.99 -28.46 50.56
C ASP A 125 -18.20 -27.58 50.27
N HIS A 126 -18.07 -26.64 49.33
CA HIS A 126 -19.19 -25.80 48.91
C HIS A 126 -20.36 -26.63 48.36
N TYR A 127 -20.09 -27.52 47.40
CA TYR A 127 -21.13 -28.37 46.82
C TYR A 127 -21.67 -29.42 47.80
N SER A 128 -20.82 -29.94 48.70
CA SER A 128 -21.27 -30.84 49.76
C SER A 128 -22.25 -30.15 50.70
N ASN A 129 -21.95 -28.92 51.12
CA ASN A 129 -22.84 -28.11 51.94
C ASN A 129 -24.14 -27.78 51.21
N GLU A 130 -24.08 -27.41 49.94
CA GLU A 130 -25.28 -27.13 49.13
C GLU A 130 -26.16 -28.38 48.99
N LEU A 131 -25.56 -29.56 48.76
CA LEU A 131 -26.26 -30.83 48.67
C LEU A 131 -26.93 -31.20 49.99
N ASN A 132 -26.24 -31.02 51.12
CA ASN A 132 -26.82 -31.24 52.45
C ASN A 132 -28.01 -30.28 52.71
N GLN A 133 -27.91 -29.02 52.30
CA GLN A 133 -29.02 -28.06 52.41
C GLN A 133 -30.21 -28.46 51.54
N LEU A 134 -29.98 -28.88 50.30
CA LEU A 134 -31.02 -29.40 49.41
C LEU A 134 -31.69 -30.65 49.98
N GLN A 135 -30.89 -31.58 50.50
CA GLN A 135 -31.40 -32.82 51.09
C GLN A 135 -32.26 -32.54 52.33
N THR A 136 -31.77 -31.71 53.25
CA THR A 136 -32.54 -31.32 54.44
C THR A 136 -33.85 -30.64 54.05
N HIS A 137 -33.81 -29.71 53.08
CA HIS A 137 -35.01 -29.07 52.56
C HIS A 137 -36.01 -30.06 51.94
N CYS A 138 -35.54 -31.02 51.13
CA CYS A 138 -36.40 -32.07 50.56
C CYS A 138 -37.04 -32.93 51.65
N THR A 139 -36.25 -33.39 52.64
CA THR A 139 -36.79 -34.20 53.75
C THR A 139 -37.81 -33.44 54.59
N GLN A 140 -37.59 -32.16 54.84
CA GLN A 140 -38.54 -31.31 55.53
C GLN A 140 -39.83 -31.16 54.72
N ALA A 141 -39.72 -30.83 53.43
CA ALA A 141 -40.87 -30.68 52.55
C ALA A 141 -41.70 -31.98 52.44
N ASP A 142 -41.05 -33.14 52.35
CA ASP A 142 -41.70 -34.45 52.37
C ASP A 142 -42.41 -34.71 53.69
N SER A 143 -41.78 -34.38 54.82
CA SER A 143 -42.40 -34.53 56.15
C SER A 143 -43.65 -33.64 56.29
N GLU A 144 -43.59 -32.40 55.81
CA GLU A 144 -44.72 -31.47 55.82
C GLU A 144 -45.84 -31.93 54.89
N ARG A 145 -45.49 -32.48 53.71
CA ARG A 145 -46.43 -33.08 52.78
C ARG A 145 -47.17 -34.24 53.44
N SER A 146 -46.45 -35.20 54.01
CA SER A 146 -47.04 -36.36 54.67
C SER A 146 -47.90 -35.97 55.87
N ALA A 147 -47.49 -34.96 56.65
CA ALA A 147 -48.31 -34.45 57.75
C ALA A 147 -49.64 -33.85 57.26
N LYS A 148 -49.61 -33.04 56.19
CA LYS A 148 -50.82 -32.47 55.59
C LYS A 148 -51.71 -33.53 54.95
N GLU A 149 -51.11 -34.54 54.31
CA GLU A 149 -51.84 -35.66 53.72
C GLU A 149 -52.57 -36.48 54.80
N GLU A 150 -51.92 -36.75 55.92
CA GLU A 150 -52.54 -37.46 57.04
C GLU A 150 -53.67 -36.63 57.68
N GLN A 151 -53.47 -35.31 57.85
CA GLN A 151 -54.54 -34.41 58.30
C GLN A 151 -55.75 -34.42 57.35
N PHE A 152 -55.50 -34.45 56.04
CA PHE A 152 -56.58 -34.52 55.06
C PHE A 152 -57.26 -35.89 55.08
N ARG A 153 -56.50 -36.97 55.25
CA ARG A 153 -57.02 -38.33 55.41
C ARG A 153 -57.92 -38.45 56.64
N SER A 154 -57.52 -37.89 57.79
CA SER A 154 -58.35 -37.90 58.99
C SER A 154 -59.64 -37.09 58.80
N LEU A 155 -59.55 -35.91 58.18
CA LEU A 155 -60.70 -35.06 57.90
C LEU A 155 -61.69 -35.73 56.93
N ARG A 156 -61.16 -36.40 55.89
CA ARG A 156 -61.98 -37.25 55.02
C ARG A 156 -62.66 -38.33 55.85
N ALA A 157 -61.90 -39.13 56.61
CA ALA A 157 -62.43 -40.24 57.40
C ALA A 157 -63.55 -39.81 58.36
N ASP A 158 -63.45 -38.63 58.96
CA ASP A 158 -64.52 -38.06 59.78
C ASP A 158 -65.75 -37.67 58.97
N ALA A 159 -65.59 -36.99 57.83
CA ALA A 159 -66.68 -36.67 56.92
C ALA A 159 -67.41 -37.92 56.39
N TRP A 160 -66.70 -39.03 56.21
CA TRP A 160 -67.27 -40.30 55.77
C TRP A 160 -68.13 -40.99 56.83
N LYS A 161 -67.91 -40.75 58.14
CA LYS A 161 -68.75 -41.30 59.22
C LYS A 161 -70.18 -40.79 59.15
N ASP A 162 -70.35 -39.55 58.67
CA ASP A 162 -71.65 -38.90 58.49
C ASP A 162 -72.28 -39.18 57.12
N ALA A 163 -71.60 -39.95 56.26
CA ALA A 163 -72.03 -40.21 54.89
C ALA A 163 -73.11 -41.29 54.81
N ILE A 164 -74.14 -41.02 54.01
CA ILE A 164 -75.29 -41.91 53.78
C ILE A 164 -75.35 -42.30 52.30
N ILE A 165 -75.67 -43.56 52.02
CA ILE A 165 -75.84 -44.05 50.65
C ILE A 165 -77.18 -43.53 50.10
N GLN A 166 -77.14 -42.67 49.08
CA GLN A 166 -78.32 -42.00 48.50
C GLN A 166 -79.46 -42.96 48.09
N ARG A 167 -79.14 -44.16 47.60
CA ARG A 167 -80.15 -45.13 47.13
C ARG A 167 -80.85 -45.89 48.26
N THR A 168 -80.18 -46.08 49.39
CA THR A 168 -80.67 -46.93 50.49
C THR A 168 -80.93 -46.14 51.78
N ASN A 169 -80.53 -44.86 51.85
CA ASN A 169 -80.56 -44.02 53.04
C ASN A 169 -79.93 -44.65 54.29
N LYS A 170 -79.00 -45.58 54.09
CA LYS A 170 -78.26 -46.26 55.16
C LYS A 170 -76.85 -45.69 55.28
N PRO A 171 -76.29 -45.64 56.50
CA PRO A 171 -74.89 -45.27 56.70
C PRO A 171 -73.98 -46.22 55.92
N MET A 172 -72.88 -45.68 55.40
CA MET A 172 -71.92 -46.48 54.64
C MET A 172 -71.19 -47.47 55.55
N LYS A 173 -70.91 -48.69 55.05
CA LYS A 173 -70.17 -49.70 55.82
C LYS A 173 -68.67 -49.38 55.81
N GLN A 174 -67.98 -49.66 56.91
CA GLN A 174 -66.52 -49.46 57.01
C GLN A 174 -65.71 -50.17 55.91
N ALA A 175 -66.15 -51.34 55.45
CA ALA A 175 -65.49 -52.07 54.36
C ALA A 175 -65.58 -51.34 53.01
N ASP A 176 -66.72 -50.70 52.72
CA ASP A 176 -66.91 -49.92 51.50
C ASP A 176 -66.07 -48.63 51.55
N LEU A 177 -65.95 -48.02 52.75
CA LEU A 177 -65.08 -46.86 53.00
C LEU A 177 -63.61 -47.18 52.74
N ASN A 178 -63.10 -48.25 53.34
CA ASN A 178 -61.71 -48.66 53.15
C ASN A 178 -61.41 -48.94 51.67
N THR A 179 -62.36 -49.55 50.95
CA THR A 179 -62.23 -49.79 49.50
C THR A 179 -62.14 -48.48 48.72
N LYS A 180 -62.94 -47.46 49.09
CA LYS A 180 -62.92 -46.15 48.44
C LYS A 180 -61.65 -45.36 48.77
N GLU A 181 -61.16 -45.44 50.00
CA GLU A 181 -59.90 -44.80 50.40
C GLU A 181 -58.72 -45.41 49.65
N THR A 182 -58.66 -46.74 49.51
CA THR A 182 -57.62 -47.40 48.70
C THR A 182 -57.68 -46.98 47.23
N GLN A 183 -58.89 -46.87 46.65
CA GLN A 183 -59.07 -46.38 45.27
C GLN A 183 -58.60 -44.93 45.10
N LEU A 184 -58.92 -44.06 46.07
CA LEU A 184 -58.47 -42.67 46.05
C LEU A 184 -56.95 -42.57 46.17
N SER A 185 -56.35 -43.26 47.13
CA SER A 185 -54.89 -43.29 47.32
C SER A 185 -54.16 -43.78 46.08
N GLN A 186 -54.68 -44.81 45.40
CA GLN A 186 -54.12 -45.28 44.13
C GLN A 186 -54.20 -44.22 43.03
N LYS A 187 -55.33 -43.48 42.93
CA LYS A 187 -55.48 -42.38 41.96
C LYS A 187 -54.62 -41.17 42.29
N GLU A 188 -54.45 -40.85 43.58
CA GLU A 188 -53.54 -39.79 44.04
C GLU A 188 -52.09 -40.14 43.68
N PHE A 189 -51.67 -41.39 43.86
CA PHE A 189 -50.35 -41.88 43.44
C PHE A 189 -50.16 -41.82 41.92
N GLU A 190 -51.13 -42.29 41.12
CA GLU A 190 -51.09 -42.16 39.65
C GLU A 190 -50.98 -40.69 39.20
N LEU A 191 -51.70 -39.78 39.87
CA LEU A 191 -51.68 -38.35 39.59
C LEU A 191 -50.34 -37.71 39.98
N GLU A 192 -49.74 -38.12 41.08
CA GLU A 192 -48.39 -37.68 41.46
C GLU A 192 -47.36 -38.14 40.43
N GLN A 193 -47.40 -39.42 40.03
CA GLN A 193 -46.49 -39.98 39.03
C GLN A 193 -46.59 -39.25 37.69
N THR A 194 -47.81 -39.01 37.21
CA THR A 194 -48.03 -38.26 35.95
C THR A 194 -47.57 -36.80 36.04
N ARG A 195 -47.69 -36.14 37.21
CA ARG A 195 -47.13 -34.80 37.42
C ARG A 195 -45.61 -34.81 37.36
N ILE A 196 -44.96 -35.79 37.98
CA ILE A 196 -43.51 -35.96 37.92
C ILE A 196 -43.07 -36.15 36.46
N ASP A 197 -43.74 -37.02 35.71
CA ASP A 197 -43.41 -37.29 34.30
C ASP A 197 -43.65 -36.05 33.42
N PHE A 198 -44.69 -35.26 33.69
CA PHE A 198 -44.92 -33.98 33.03
C PHE A 198 -43.79 -32.99 33.29
N ILE A 199 -43.36 -32.83 34.55
CA ILE A 199 -42.26 -31.93 34.92
C ILE A 199 -40.96 -32.38 34.24
N ARG A 200 -40.64 -33.68 34.27
CA ARG A 200 -39.46 -34.25 33.59
C ARG A 200 -39.49 -33.97 32.10
N THR A 201 -40.62 -34.24 31.45
CA THR A 201 -40.78 -34.02 30.00
C THR A 201 -40.68 -32.54 29.64
N LYS A 202 -41.28 -31.65 30.44
CA LYS A 202 -41.18 -30.20 30.26
C LYS A 202 -39.74 -29.71 30.38
N ASN A 203 -39.00 -30.18 31.39
CA ASN A 203 -37.59 -29.81 31.58
C ASN A 203 -36.72 -30.33 30.44
N LYS A 204 -36.93 -31.59 30.01
CA LYS A 204 -36.23 -32.18 28.87
C LYS A 204 -36.53 -31.41 27.58
N HIS A 205 -37.78 -31.01 27.35
CA HIS A 205 -38.15 -30.20 26.19
C HIS A 205 -37.43 -28.86 26.18
N LYS A 206 -37.44 -28.14 27.31
CA LYS A 206 -36.71 -26.88 27.44
C LYS A 206 -35.20 -27.07 27.21
N GLN A 207 -34.61 -28.12 27.78
CA GLN A 207 -33.19 -28.42 27.56
C GLN A 207 -32.89 -28.67 26.08
N THR A 208 -33.71 -29.47 25.39
CA THR A 208 -33.51 -29.72 23.95
C THR A 208 -33.71 -28.46 23.10
N GLU A 209 -34.62 -27.57 23.50
CA GLU A 209 -34.83 -26.28 22.84
C GLU A 209 -33.63 -25.34 23.05
N ASP A 210 -33.09 -25.28 24.26
CA ASP A 210 -31.87 -24.52 24.58
C ASP A 210 -30.65 -25.08 23.83
N GLU A 211 -30.54 -26.40 23.68
CA GLU A 211 -29.49 -27.05 22.88
C GLU A 211 -29.63 -26.75 21.39
N LEU A 212 -30.85 -26.78 20.83
CA LEU A 212 -31.12 -26.42 19.44
C LEU A 212 -30.75 -24.96 19.16
N ASN A 213 -31.18 -24.04 20.03
CA ASN A 213 -30.88 -22.61 19.91
C ASN A 213 -29.37 -22.31 19.99
N LYS A 214 -28.62 -23.12 20.74
CA LYS A 214 -27.16 -23.05 20.77
C LYS A 214 -26.53 -23.60 19.49
N GLN A 215 -27.11 -24.62 18.85
CA GLN A 215 -26.62 -25.14 17.58
C GLN A 215 -26.86 -24.18 16.40
N ASP A 216 -27.96 -23.43 16.42
CA ASP A 216 -28.22 -22.36 15.43
C ASP A 216 -27.25 -21.16 15.57
N GLN A 217 -26.54 -21.07 16.70
CA GLN A 217 -25.49 -20.10 16.95
C GLN A 217 -24.11 -20.74 16.73
N LEU A 218 -23.39 -20.31 15.70
CA LEU A 218 -22.02 -20.79 15.44
C LEU A 218 -21.04 -20.36 16.55
N SER A 219 -21.32 -19.22 17.18
CA SER A 219 -20.59 -18.60 18.27
C SER A 219 -21.55 -17.68 19.03
N GLU A 220 -21.20 -17.25 20.25
CA GLU A 220 -22.03 -16.34 21.05
C GLU A 220 -22.35 -15.06 20.24
N GLY A 221 -23.62 -14.90 19.87
CA GLY A 221 -24.10 -13.76 19.07
C GLY A 221 -23.91 -13.86 17.55
N LEU A 222 -23.52 -15.02 17.00
CA LEU A 222 -23.43 -15.24 15.55
C LEU A 222 -24.38 -16.35 15.09
N HIS A 223 -25.50 -15.96 14.48
CA HIS A 223 -26.43 -16.91 13.88
C HIS A 223 -25.90 -17.45 12.55
N LEU A 224 -26.22 -18.71 12.25
CA LEU A 224 -25.83 -19.37 11.00
C LEU A 224 -26.28 -18.57 9.76
N ILE A 225 -27.47 -17.96 9.82
CA ILE A 225 -28.03 -17.13 8.75
C ILE A 225 -27.16 -15.89 8.50
N ASP A 226 -26.74 -15.20 9.56
CA ASP A 226 -25.89 -14.01 9.45
C ASP A 226 -24.51 -14.36 8.88
N PHE A 227 -23.98 -15.52 9.26
CA PHE A 227 -22.73 -16.03 8.69
C PHE A 227 -22.84 -16.33 7.19
N GLU A 228 -23.93 -16.99 6.75
CA GLU A 228 -24.17 -17.22 5.32
C GLU A 228 -24.38 -15.91 4.56
N GLN A 229 -25.09 -14.94 5.14
CA GLN A 229 -25.28 -13.62 4.56
C GLN A 229 -23.94 -12.89 4.38
N LEU A 230 -23.08 -12.88 5.42
CA LEU A 230 -21.73 -12.32 5.35
C LEU A 230 -20.88 -12.99 4.27
N LYS A 231 -21.03 -14.31 4.09
CA LYS A 231 -20.32 -15.05 3.04
C LYS A 231 -20.77 -14.62 1.64
N ILE A 232 -22.08 -14.45 1.42
CA ILE A 232 -22.64 -13.96 0.15
C ILE A 232 -22.16 -12.53 -0.13
N GLU A 233 -22.21 -11.65 0.87
CA GLU A 233 -21.74 -10.27 0.74
C GLU A 233 -20.24 -10.20 0.43
N ASN A 234 -19.42 -11.00 1.12
CA ASN A 234 -17.98 -11.07 0.88
C ASN A 234 -17.68 -11.54 -0.56
N GLN A 235 -18.39 -12.57 -1.02
CA GLN A 235 -18.27 -13.05 -2.41
C GLN A 235 -18.62 -11.94 -3.40
N THR A 236 -19.76 -11.27 -3.21
CA THR A 236 -20.23 -10.17 -4.07
C THR A 236 -19.24 -9.01 -4.12
N LEU A 237 -18.67 -8.64 -2.97
CA LEU A 237 -17.65 -7.58 -2.88
C LEU A 237 -16.35 -7.99 -3.58
N ASN A 238 -15.94 -9.25 -3.48
CA ASN A 238 -14.77 -9.76 -4.19
C ASN A 238 -14.98 -9.77 -5.70
N GLU A 239 -16.15 -10.16 -6.20
CA GLU A 239 -16.49 -10.09 -7.62
C GLU A 239 -16.41 -8.63 -8.13
N LYS A 240 -16.99 -7.68 -7.38
CA LYS A 240 -16.91 -6.25 -7.69
C LYS A 240 -15.47 -5.72 -7.66
N LYS A 241 -14.65 -6.17 -6.71
CA LYS A 241 -13.23 -5.83 -6.63
C LYS A 241 -12.46 -6.36 -7.84
N ALA A 242 -12.76 -7.57 -8.30
CA ALA A 242 -12.18 -8.16 -9.49
C ALA A 242 -12.55 -7.38 -10.76
N GLU A 243 -13.84 -7.04 -10.92
CA GLU A 243 -14.32 -6.21 -12.04
C GLU A 243 -13.61 -4.84 -12.06
N LYS A 244 -13.56 -4.14 -10.92
CA LYS A 244 -12.86 -2.85 -10.82
C LYS A 244 -11.36 -2.96 -11.10
N SER A 245 -10.72 -4.05 -10.69
CA SER A 245 -9.31 -4.30 -10.99
C SER A 245 -9.10 -4.50 -12.49
N GLN A 246 -10.01 -5.21 -13.17
CA GLN A 246 -9.97 -5.38 -14.61
C GLN A 246 -10.16 -4.05 -15.35
N ASP A 247 -11.09 -3.21 -14.90
CA ASP A 247 -11.32 -1.89 -15.49
C ASP A 247 -10.14 -0.93 -15.28
N LEU A 248 -9.51 -0.96 -14.10
CA LEU A 248 -8.27 -0.23 -13.85
C LEU A 248 -7.17 -0.64 -14.83
N GLU A 249 -7.04 -1.94 -15.09
CA GLU A 249 -6.07 -2.47 -16.04
C GLU A 249 -6.35 -2.02 -17.48
N LYS A 250 -7.64 -2.01 -17.90
CA LYS A 250 -8.04 -1.45 -19.20
C LYS A 250 -7.67 0.04 -19.32
N ILE A 251 -7.87 0.82 -18.26
CA ILE A 251 -7.52 2.25 -18.24
C ILE A 251 -6.00 2.44 -18.32
N ARG A 252 -5.22 1.65 -17.59
CA ARG A 252 -3.75 1.69 -17.65
C ARG A 252 -3.23 1.42 -19.06
N LYS A 253 -3.75 0.39 -19.73
CA LYS A 253 -3.41 0.10 -21.14
C LYS A 253 -3.77 1.26 -22.07
N LYS A 254 -4.93 1.90 -21.86
CA LYS A 254 -5.31 3.09 -22.64
C LYS A 254 -4.35 4.26 -22.40
N ILE A 255 -3.91 4.49 -21.16
CA ILE A 255 -2.91 5.51 -20.81
C ILE A 255 -1.59 5.23 -21.54
N GLU A 256 -1.13 3.98 -21.54
CA GLU A 256 0.10 3.56 -22.23
C GLU A 256 0.03 3.82 -23.74
N ILE A 257 -1.04 3.37 -24.41
CA ILE A 257 -1.27 3.62 -25.84
C ILE A 257 -1.30 5.12 -26.15
N ASN A 258 -1.98 5.90 -25.30
CA ASN A 258 -2.04 7.35 -25.46
C ASN A 258 -0.66 8.01 -25.25
N ALA A 259 0.14 7.52 -24.31
CA ALA A 259 1.50 8.01 -24.08
C ALA A 259 2.41 7.74 -25.29
N HIS A 260 2.31 6.57 -25.91
CA HIS A 260 3.00 6.27 -27.17
C HIS A 260 2.53 7.16 -28.31
N THR A 261 1.21 7.32 -28.47
CA THR A 261 0.63 8.20 -29.49
C THR A 261 1.11 9.65 -29.31
N LEU A 262 1.11 10.14 -28.07
CA LEU A 262 1.61 11.48 -27.74
C LEU A 262 3.09 11.63 -28.07
N THR A 263 3.89 10.58 -27.84
CA THR A 263 5.31 10.55 -28.19
C THR A 263 5.51 10.68 -29.70
N HIS A 264 4.80 9.88 -30.50
CA HIS A 264 4.84 10.00 -31.97
C HIS A 264 4.40 11.38 -32.47
N VAL A 265 3.36 11.98 -31.88
CA VAL A 265 2.92 13.33 -32.22
C VAL A 265 4.00 14.36 -31.88
N LYS A 266 4.66 14.24 -30.72
CA LYS A 266 5.77 15.12 -30.33
C LYS A 266 6.95 15.00 -31.30
N GLU A 267 7.34 13.80 -31.69
CA GLU A 267 8.41 13.56 -32.66
C GLU A 267 8.08 14.17 -34.03
N LYS A 268 6.86 13.94 -34.52
CA LYS A 268 6.39 14.52 -35.79
C LYS A 268 6.35 16.05 -35.73
N LEU A 269 5.91 16.62 -34.62
CA LEU A 269 5.93 18.07 -34.41
C LEU A 269 7.36 18.61 -34.43
N ALA A 270 8.30 17.98 -33.71
CA ALA A 270 9.70 18.39 -33.70
C ALA A 270 10.33 18.34 -35.11
N PHE A 271 10.01 17.30 -35.89
CA PHE A 271 10.42 17.20 -37.29
C PHE A 271 9.87 18.36 -38.14
N VAL A 272 8.57 18.64 -38.05
CA VAL A 272 7.92 19.74 -38.78
C VAL A 272 8.48 21.10 -38.37
N MET A 273 8.74 21.31 -37.07
CA MET A 273 9.36 22.55 -36.57
C MET A 273 10.76 22.75 -37.14
N LYS A 274 11.58 21.69 -37.19
CA LYS A 274 12.91 21.73 -37.81
C LYS A 274 12.83 22.06 -39.31
N HIS A 275 11.90 21.43 -40.02
CA HIS A 275 11.68 21.70 -41.45
C HIS A 275 11.22 23.14 -41.68
N LYS A 276 10.30 23.67 -40.86
CA LYS A 276 9.87 25.07 -40.90
C LYS A 276 11.05 26.02 -40.71
N ALA A 277 11.90 25.77 -39.72
CA ALA A 277 13.07 26.61 -39.46
C ALA A 277 14.05 26.61 -40.65
N GLN A 278 14.23 25.46 -41.30
CA GLN A 278 15.03 25.35 -42.52
C GLN A 278 14.43 26.16 -43.68
N LEU A 279 13.11 26.06 -43.91
CA LEU A 279 12.46 26.86 -44.96
C LEU A 279 12.54 28.35 -44.67
N GLN A 280 12.36 28.77 -43.42
CA GLN A 280 12.51 30.17 -43.03
C GLN A 280 13.92 30.70 -43.30
N LYS A 281 14.95 29.88 -43.06
CA LYS A 281 16.33 30.21 -43.42
C LYS A 281 16.50 30.35 -44.94
N GLN A 282 16.01 29.38 -45.71
CA GLN A 282 16.07 29.42 -47.19
C GLN A 282 15.34 30.66 -47.75
N GLN A 283 14.19 31.00 -47.17
CA GLN A 283 13.45 32.20 -47.52
C GLN A 283 14.28 33.47 -47.25
N GLY A 284 14.90 33.57 -46.08
CA GLY A 284 15.78 34.70 -45.75
C GLY A 284 17.00 34.82 -46.67
N ASP A 285 17.62 33.69 -47.03
CA ASP A 285 18.74 33.66 -47.99
C ASP A 285 18.29 34.15 -49.38
N MET A 286 17.12 33.72 -49.84
CA MET A 286 16.53 34.18 -51.10
C MET A 286 16.18 35.67 -51.09
N ASP A 287 15.60 36.18 -50.00
CA ASP A 287 15.29 37.60 -49.84
C ASP A 287 16.56 38.44 -49.86
N ASN A 288 17.64 37.96 -49.22
CA ASN A 288 18.96 38.59 -49.27
C ASN A 288 19.54 38.61 -50.69
N MET A 289 19.49 37.48 -51.41
CA MET A 289 19.94 37.40 -52.80
C MET A 289 19.12 38.34 -53.70
N TYR A 290 17.81 38.41 -53.50
CA TYR A 290 16.94 39.33 -54.22
C TYR A 290 17.29 40.79 -53.93
N ALA A 291 17.50 41.16 -52.66
CA ALA A 291 17.92 42.50 -52.27
C ALA A 291 19.27 42.88 -52.89
N GLN A 292 20.25 41.97 -52.90
CA GLN A 292 21.53 42.18 -53.56
C GLN A 292 21.39 42.36 -55.07
N SER A 293 20.58 41.53 -55.73
CA SER A 293 20.30 41.65 -57.16
C SER A 293 19.63 42.99 -57.49
N ARG A 294 18.68 43.42 -56.66
CA ARG A 294 18.02 44.73 -56.77
C ARG A 294 19.00 45.89 -56.59
N ALA A 295 19.92 45.79 -55.64
CA ALA A 295 20.97 46.79 -55.44
C ALA A 295 21.94 46.86 -56.64
N LYS A 296 22.39 45.71 -57.17
CA LYS A 296 23.21 45.63 -58.39
C LYS A 296 22.50 46.24 -59.60
N LEU A 297 21.20 45.99 -59.74
CA LEU A 297 20.40 46.59 -60.80
C LEU A 297 20.30 48.11 -60.64
N ALA A 298 20.13 48.62 -59.42
CA ALA A 298 20.09 50.04 -59.15
C ALA A 298 21.42 50.74 -59.49
N THR A 299 22.56 50.15 -59.10
CA THR A 299 23.88 50.70 -59.44
C THR A 299 24.15 50.66 -60.94
N ALA A 300 23.77 49.58 -61.63
CA ALA A 300 23.86 49.48 -63.08
C ALA A 300 22.99 50.54 -63.79
N ARG A 301 21.77 50.81 -63.29
CA ARG A 301 20.91 51.89 -63.81
C ARG A 301 21.56 53.26 -63.65
N ILE A 302 22.10 53.56 -62.47
CA ILE A 302 22.82 54.82 -62.21
C ILE A 302 24.01 54.98 -63.15
N HIS A 303 24.82 53.93 -63.33
CA HIS A 303 25.97 53.98 -64.23
C HIS A 303 25.54 54.19 -65.69
N ARG A 304 24.53 53.45 -66.15
CA ARG A 304 23.94 53.64 -67.49
C ARG A 304 23.46 55.07 -67.70
N ASP A 305 22.74 55.63 -66.72
CA ASP A 305 22.20 56.99 -66.80
C ASP A 305 23.33 58.03 -66.80
N LYS A 306 24.39 57.83 -66.00
CA LYS A 306 25.60 58.66 -66.02
C LYS A 306 26.32 58.65 -67.37
N VAL A 307 26.55 57.47 -67.94
CA VAL A 307 27.18 57.33 -69.27
C VAL A 307 26.31 57.97 -70.35
N ARG A 308 24.98 57.85 -70.24
CA ARG A 308 24.04 58.51 -71.15
C ARG A 308 24.14 60.04 -71.06
N ASP A 309 24.24 60.58 -69.86
CA ASP A 309 24.39 62.02 -69.63
C ASP A 309 25.75 62.53 -70.11
N GLU A 310 26.84 61.82 -69.81
CA GLU A 310 28.19 62.12 -70.31
C GLU A 310 28.24 62.08 -71.84
N ASN A 311 27.64 61.08 -72.48
CA ASN A 311 27.53 61.00 -73.95
C ASN A 311 26.71 62.17 -74.52
N SER A 312 25.59 62.52 -73.88
CA SER A 312 24.81 63.70 -74.28
C SER A 312 25.61 65.00 -74.15
N ASN A 313 26.41 65.15 -73.08
CA ASN A 313 27.26 66.32 -72.87
C ASN A 313 28.42 66.39 -73.87
N LEU A 314 29.09 65.27 -74.17
CA LEU A 314 30.14 65.20 -75.19
C LEU A 314 29.63 65.58 -76.57
N LYS A 315 28.43 65.11 -76.95
CA LYS A 315 27.76 65.52 -78.18
C LYS A 315 27.46 67.03 -78.22
N LYS A 316 27.12 67.63 -77.08
CA LYS A 316 26.89 69.08 -76.98
C LYS A 316 28.20 69.88 -77.04
N SER A 317 29.24 69.45 -76.34
CA SER A 317 30.52 70.18 -76.24
C SER A 317 31.38 70.03 -77.49
N SER A 318 31.28 68.89 -78.16
CA SER A 318 32.02 68.60 -79.40
C SER A 318 31.00 68.53 -80.53
N GLY A 319 30.67 69.69 -81.11
CA GLY A 319 29.51 69.86 -82.00
C GLY A 319 29.49 69.01 -83.28
N LEU A 320 30.61 68.37 -83.63
CA LEU A 320 30.74 67.44 -84.75
C LEU A 320 30.62 65.96 -84.32
N ILE A 321 30.74 65.64 -83.03
CA ILE A 321 30.70 64.25 -82.54
C ILE A 321 29.29 63.66 -82.72
N GLY A 322 29.21 62.61 -83.54
CA GLY A 322 27.96 61.92 -83.88
C GLY A 322 27.26 62.45 -85.14
N MET A 323 27.79 63.50 -85.77
CA MET A 323 27.33 64.00 -87.07
C MET A 323 28.35 63.58 -88.15
N THR A 324 28.28 62.31 -88.55
CA THR A 324 29.24 61.69 -89.48
C THR A 324 29.34 62.42 -90.81
N ASP A 325 28.21 62.90 -91.33
CA ASP A 325 28.15 63.59 -92.62
C ASP A 325 28.87 64.94 -92.55
N LEU A 326 28.68 65.67 -91.45
CA LEU A 326 29.34 66.96 -91.23
C LEU A 326 30.85 66.80 -90.95
N LEU A 327 31.25 65.69 -90.33
CA LEU A 327 32.68 65.32 -90.22
C LEU A 327 33.29 65.07 -91.60
N TYR A 328 32.60 64.33 -92.45
CA TYR A 328 33.06 64.00 -93.80
C TYR A 328 33.16 65.27 -94.66
N ASP A 329 32.19 66.18 -94.55
CA ASP A 329 32.23 67.48 -95.22
C ASP A 329 33.38 68.36 -94.69
N PHE A 330 33.62 68.36 -93.37
CA PHE A 330 34.76 69.08 -92.79
C PHE A 330 36.09 68.53 -93.28
N GLU A 331 36.25 67.20 -93.33
CA GLU A 331 37.44 66.53 -93.88
C GLU A 331 37.64 66.88 -95.35
N ASN A 332 36.59 66.77 -96.17
CA ASN A 332 36.65 67.15 -97.59
C ASN A 332 37.01 68.62 -97.77
N ARG A 333 36.42 69.51 -96.99
CA ARG A 333 36.70 70.96 -97.08
C ARG A 333 38.09 71.30 -96.56
N SER A 334 38.60 70.57 -95.56
CA SER A 334 39.99 70.69 -95.10
C SER A 334 40.96 70.28 -96.20
N ASN A 335 40.71 69.14 -96.86
CA ASN A 335 41.50 68.66 -97.99
C ASN A 335 41.46 69.64 -99.17
N GLU A 336 40.28 70.22 -99.47
CA GLU A 336 40.13 71.24 -100.51
C GLU A 336 40.89 72.52 -100.15
N LEU A 337 40.89 72.93 -98.87
CA LEU A 337 41.62 74.10 -98.39
C LEU A 337 43.13 73.91 -98.48
N GLU A 338 43.63 72.71 -98.15
CA GLU A 338 45.03 72.31 -98.34
C GLU A 338 45.42 72.37 -99.83
N LEU A 339 44.59 71.82 -100.72
CA LEU A 339 44.80 71.90 -102.17
C LEU A 339 44.80 73.35 -102.68
N MET A 340 43.91 74.21 -102.14
CA MET A 340 43.88 75.63 -102.49
C MET A 340 45.08 76.39 -101.94
N GLN A 341 45.60 76.03 -100.76
CA GLN A 341 46.86 76.56 -100.24
C GLN A 341 48.03 76.20 -101.15
N ASP A 342 48.12 74.96 -101.59
CA ASP A 342 49.10 74.51 -102.58
C ASP A 342 48.95 75.26 -103.90
N ARG A 343 47.71 75.53 -104.33
CA ARG A 343 47.47 76.35 -105.53
C ARG A 343 47.90 77.80 -105.35
N VAL A 344 47.72 78.37 -104.15
CA VAL A 344 48.19 79.73 -103.83
C VAL A 344 49.72 79.78 -103.79
N THR A 345 50.40 78.77 -103.26
CA THR A 345 51.87 78.71 -103.29
C THR A 345 52.38 78.58 -104.72
N GLU A 346 51.73 77.75 -105.55
CA GLU A 346 52.05 77.61 -106.98
C GLU A 346 51.77 78.88 -107.80
N LEU A 347 50.68 79.59 -107.52
CA LEU A 347 50.41 80.87 -108.19
C LEU A 347 51.37 81.96 -107.74
N LYS A 348 51.81 81.96 -106.46
CA LYS A 348 52.86 82.85 -105.99
C LYS A 348 54.20 82.57 -106.67
N THR A 349 54.58 81.30 -106.83
CA THR A 349 55.79 80.96 -107.59
C THR A 349 55.65 81.39 -109.04
N ARG A 350 54.51 81.14 -109.69
CA ARG A 350 54.26 81.58 -111.07
C ARG A 350 54.24 83.10 -111.24
N CYS A 351 53.67 83.85 -110.30
CA CYS A 351 53.74 85.30 -110.29
C CYS A 351 55.19 85.78 -110.12
N ASN A 352 55.98 85.15 -109.25
CA ASN A 352 57.40 85.45 -109.13
C ASN A 352 58.15 85.15 -110.44
N ASP A 353 57.83 84.04 -111.12
CA ASP A 353 58.43 83.66 -112.40
C ASP A 353 58.06 84.63 -113.53
N LEU A 354 56.79 85.05 -113.61
CA LEU A 354 56.35 86.06 -114.58
C LEU A 354 56.92 87.44 -114.28
N THR A 355 57.08 87.80 -112.99
CA THR A 355 57.75 89.04 -112.59
C THR A 355 59.22 88.99 -113.01
N SER A 356 59.88 87.84 -112.86
CA SER A 356 61.24 87.60 -113.37
C SER A 356 61.31 87.72 -114.90
N MET A 357 60.35 87.13 -115.62
CA MET A 357 60.27 87.18 -117.09
C MET A 357 59.91 88.59 -117.60
N GLN A 358 59.12 89.36 -116.87
CA GLN A 358 58.82 90.77 -117.15
C GLN A 358 60.08 91.62 -116.96
N HIS A 359 60.87 91.35 -115.92
CA HIS A 359 62.19 91.96 -115.72
C HIS A 359 63.17 91.60 -116.86
N GLU A 360 63.06 90.39 -117.41
CA GLU A 360 63.87 89.88 -118.53
C GLU A 360 63.44 90.49 -119.89
N LEU A 361 62.15 90.77 -120.08
CA LEU A 361 61.61 91.47 -121.25
C LEU A 361 61.90 92.98 -121.21
N GLU A 362 61.82 93.62 -120.04
CA GLU A 362 62.25 95.01 -119.86
C GLU A 362 63.76 95.17 -120.12
N ALA A 363 64.57 94.17 -119.77
CA ALA A 363 66.00 94.11 -120.14
C ALA A 363 66.21 93.95 -121.65
N LYS A 364 65.36 93.22 -122.37
CA LYS A 364 65.40 93.07 -123.85
C LYS A 364 64.86 94.29 -124.60
N ILE A 365 63.94 95.06 -124.02
CA ILE A 365 63.43 96.33 -124.59
C ILE A 365 64.47 97.46 -124.43
N SER A 366 65.33 97.39 -123.40
CA SER A 366 66.48 98.31 -123.23
C SER A 366 67.66 98.06 -124.18
N GLN A 367 67.63 97.00 -125.01
CA GLN A 367 68.69 96.66 -125.98
C GLN A 367 68.30 96.91 -127.46
N ARG A 368 67.33 97.81 -127.74
CA ARG A 368 67.11 98.36 -129.08
C ARG A 368 67.67 99.78 -129.21
N GLN A 369 68.61 99.96 -130.13
CA GLN A 369 69.16 101.26 -130.57
C GLN A 369 68.16 102.05 -131.45
N PRO A 370 68.26 103.39 -131.50
CA PRO A 370 67.40 104.27 -132.27
C PRO A 370 67.63 104.17 -133.78
N LEU A 371 66.55 104.31 -134.57
CA LEU A 371 66.60 104.42 -136.04
C LEU A 371 67.17 105.76 -136.51
N ASP A 372 68.08 105.68 -137.47
CA ASP A 372 68.69 106.76 -138.25
C ASP A 372 67.80 107.15 -139.46
N PRO A 373 67.52 108.44 -139.73
CA PRO A 373 66.48 108.86 -140.67
C PRO A 373 67.03 109.19 -142.07
N SER A 374 67.38 108.17 -142.86
CA SER A 374 67.49 108.34 -144.32
C SER A 374 67.38 107.03 -145.08
N LEU A 375 66.15 106.58 -145.34
CA LEU A 375 65.71 105.82 -146.54
C LEU A 375 64.20 105.50 -146.39
N LEU A 376 63.34 106.51 -146.58
CA LEU A 376 61.88 106.34 -146.57
C LEU A 376 61.40 106.09 -148.01
N ARG A 377 61.07 104.83 -148.35
CA ARG A 377 60.37 104.27 -149.54
C ARG A 377 60.78 102.78 -149.64
N MET A 378 59.97 101.77 -149.97
CA MET A 378 58.68 101.69 -150.64
C MET A 378 58.05 100.30 -150.38
N ASN A 379 56.73 100.26 -150.57
CA ASN A 379 55.77 99.19 -150.26
C ASN A 379 55.96 97.83 -150.94
N ARG A 380 55.82 96.75 -150.14
CA ARG A 380 54.92 95.60 -150.37
C ARG A 380 54.81 94.76 -149.11
#